data_AF-A0A0K2G914-F1
#
_entry.id   AF-A0A0K2G914-F1
#
_cell.length_a   1.000
_cell.length_b   1.000
_cell.length_c   1.000
_cell.angle_alpha   90.00
_cell.angle_beta   90.00
_cell.angle_gamma   90.00
#
_symmetry.space_group_name_H-M   'P 1'
#
loop_
_entity.id
_entity.type
_entity.pdbx_description
1 polymer ?
#
loop_
_entity_poly.entity_id
_entity_poly.type
_entity_poly.pdbx_seq_one_letter_code
_entity_poly.pdbx_strand_id
1 'polypeptide(L)'
;MQPGSICVGIDVSKAHLDMALYPGDESIRVAYDVQGMATVIARVSAASPTRIVVEATGGVERPLLRALLEAALPVVSGKTCCGVCWASGR
;
A
#
# COMPACT_ATOMS: atom_id res chain seq x y z
N MET A 1 19.24 0.64 2.54
CA MET A 1 18.06 0.10 3.27
C MET A 1 18.56 -0.56 4.53
N GLN A 2 17.91 -0.31 5.66
CA GLN A 2 18.21 -1.04 6.91
C GLN A 2 17.72 -2.49 6.73
N PRO A 3 18.55 -3.50 7.00
CA PRO A 3 18.09 -4.89 7.02
C PRO A 3 17.05 -5.05 8.15
N GLY A 4 15.83 -5.46 7.81
CA GLY A 4 14.75 -5.75 8.78
C GLY A 4 13.49 -4.89 8.70
N SER A 5 13.40 -3.93 7.76
CA SER A 5 12.22 -3.05 7.63
C SER A 5 11.22 -3.57 6.59
N ILE A 6 9.98 -3.87 7.01
CA ILE A 6 8.87 -4.23 6.10
C ILE A 6 8.30 -2.96 5.45
N CYS A 7 8.22 -2.97 4.12
CA CYS A 7 7.64 -1.90 3.30
C CYS A 7 6.40 -2.40 2.56
N VAL A 8 5.39 -1.55 2.41
CA VAL A 8 4.19 -1.83 1.61
C VAL A 8 4.07 -0.81 0.48
N GLY A 9 3.86 -1.27 -0.75
CA GLY A 9 3.38 -0.43 -1.86
C GLY A 9 1.89 -0.67 -2.09
N ILE A 10 1.11 0.39 -2.29
CA ILE A 10 -0.30 0.30 -2.69
C ILE A 10 -0.53 1.18 -3.92
N ASP A 11 -0.87 0.57 -5.05
CA ASP A 11 -1.32 1.27 -6.26
C ASP A 11 -2.85 1.36 -6.26
N VAL A 12 -3.37 2.58 -6.43
CA VAL A 12 -4.80 2.88 -6.41
C VAL A 12 -5.28 3.20 -7.81
N SER A 13 -6.18 2.35 -8.32
CA SER A 13 -6.94 2.61 -9.54
C SER A 13 -8.42 2.84 -9.22
N LYS A 14 -9.21 3.27 -10.20
CA LYS A 14 -10.67 3.47 -10.02
C LYS A 14 -11.43 2.20 -9.68
N ALA A 15 -10.90 1.04 -10.07
CA ALA A 15 -11.60 -0.24 -9.94
C ALA A 15 -10.97 -1.16 -8.89
N HIS A 16 -9.67 -1.04 -8.65
CA HIS A 16 -8.90 -1.98 -7.83
C HIS A 16 -7.83 -1.28 -6.99
N LEU A 17 -7.49 -1.92 -5.88
CA LEU A 17 -6.33 -1.64 -5.03
C LEU A 17 -5.34 -2.79 -5.17
N ASP A 18 -4.10 -2.46 -5.54
CA ASP A 18 -3.01 -3.41 -5.70
C ASP A 18 -2.00 -3.19 -4.57
N MET A 19 -1.83 -4.15 -3.67
CA MET A 19 -0.88 -4.09 -2.56
C MET A 19 0.26 -5.07 -2.79
N ALA A 20 1.49 -4.65 -2.50
CA ALA A 20 2.67 -5.53 -2.41
C ALA A 20 3.45 -5.29 -1.11
N LEU A 21 3.91 -6.36 -0.47
CA LEU A 21 4.79 -6.34 0.71
C LEU A 21 6.23 -6.60 0.29
N TYR A 22 7.20 -6.02 1.00
CA TYR A 22 8.63 -6.23 0.79
C TYR A 22 9.36 -6.33 2.15
N PRO A 23 10.36 -7.20 2.34
CA PRO A 23 11.05 -8.05 1.36
C PRO A 23 10.35 -9.37 0.97
N GLY A 24 9.04 -9.49 1.16
CA GLY A 24 8.26 -10.63 0.66
C GLY A 24 7.90 -10.52 -0.84
N ASP A 25 7.28 -11.58 -1.35
CA ASP A 25 6.63 -11.63 -2.67
C ASP A 25 5.09 -11.64 -2.54
N GLU A 26 4.56 -11.31 -1.35
CA GLU A 26 3.12 -11.26 -1.14
C GLU A 26 2.54 -10.01 -1.82
N SER A 27 1.62 -10.26 -2.76
CA SER A 27 0.82 -9.23 -3.39
C SER A 27 -0.64 -9.65 -3.46
N ILE A 28 -1.53 -8.67 -3.34
CA ILE A 28 -2.97 -8.87 -3.47
C ILE A 28 -3.57 -7.79 -4.36
N ARG A 29 -4.61 -8.16 -5.11
CA ARG A 29 -5.48 -7.24 -5.82
C ARG A 29 -6.89 -7.39 -5.30
N VAL A 30 -7.48 -6.30 -4.83
CA VAL A 30 -8.88 -6.26 -4.36
C VAL A 30 -9.65 -5.16 -5.09
N ALA A 31 -10.98 -5.21 -5.06
CA ALA A 31 -11.81 -4.13 -5.60
C ALA A 31 -11.60 -2.83 -4.82
N TYR A 32 -11.71 -1.69 -5.49
CA TYR A 32 -11.73 -0.39 -4.81
C TYR A 32 -13.13 -0.10 -4.27
N ASP A 33 -13.48 -0.79 -3.19
CA ASP A 33 -14.71 -0.60 -2.43
C ASP A 33 -14.41 -0.68 -0.92
N VAL A 34 -15.47 -0.59 -0.09
CA VAL A 34 -15.34 -0.64 1.37
C VAL A 34 -14.74 -1.95 1.87
N GLN A 35 -15.07 -3.08 1.23
CA GLN A 35 -14.58 -4.41 1.62
C GLN A 35 -13.11 -4.59 1.23
N GLY A 36 -12.74 -4.13 0.04
CA GLY A 36 -11.35 -4.13 -0.43
C GLY A 36 -10.46 -3.24 0.42
N MET A 37 -10.91 -2.03 0.77
CA MET A 37 -10.16 -1.16 1.69
C MET A 37 -9.97 -1.81 3.06
N ALA A 38 -11.02 -2.41 3.63
CA ALA A 38 -10.92 -3.11 4.92
C ALA A 38 -9.92 -4.28 4.86
N THR A 39 -9.94 -5.05 3.76
CA THR A 39 -9.01 -6.16 3.52
C THR A 39 -7.56 -5.67 3.47
N VAL A 40 -7.31 -4.58 2.73
CA VAL A 40 -6.00 -3.93 2.63
C VAL A 40 -5.51 -3.50 4.01
N ILE A 41 -6.32 -2.77 4.77
CA ILE A 41 -5.95 -2.27 6.11
C ILE A 41 -5.63 -3.42 7.07
N ALA A 42 -6.43 -4.49 7.07
CA ALA A 42 -6.20 -5.64 7.93
C ALA A 42 -4.87 -6.34 7.62
N ARG A 43 -4.56 -6.54 6.32
CA ARG A 43 -3.30 -7.16 5.87
C ARG A 43 -2.09 -6.32 6.20
N VAL A 44 -2.17 -5.01 5.93
CA VAL A 44 -1.11 -4.05 6.26
C VAL A 44 -0.87 -4.03 7.77
N SER A 45 -1.93 -3.99 8.58
CA SER A 45 -1.80 -3.97 10.04
C SER A 45 -1.14 -5.25 10.56
N ALA A 46 -1.50 -6.42 10.01
CA ALA A 46 -0.90 -7.70 10.39
C ALA A 46 0.60 -7.78 10.02
N ALA A 47 1.00 -7.17 8.91
CA ALA A 47 2.40 -7.14 8.46
C ALA A 47 3.29 -6.19 9.28
N SER A 48 2.72 -5.34 10.13
CA SER A 48 3.44 -4.35 10.96
C SER A 48 4.52 -3.57 10.20
N PRO A 49 4.15 -2.89 9.09
CA PRO A 49 5.12 -2.26 8.23
C PRO A 49 5.76 -1.06 8.90
N THR A 50 7.03 -0.86 8.58
CA THR A 50 7.75 0.35 8.92
C THR A 50 7.36 1.54 8.02
N ARG A 51 6.85 1.24 6.82
CA ARG A 51 6.43 2.26 5.85
C ARG A 51 5.41 1.71 4.86
N ILE A 52 4.41 2.51 4.54
CA ILE A 52 3.43 2.27 3.46
C ILE A 52 3.53 3.41 2.47
N VAL A 53 3.66 3.09 1.19
CA VAL A 53 3.65 4.07 0.12
C VAL A 53 2.43 3.85 -0.73
N VAL A 54 1.57 4.86 -0.77
CA VAL A 54 0.38 4.88 -1.61
C VAL A 54 0.70 5.68 -2.86
N GLU A 55 0.63 4.98 -3.99
CA GLU A 55 0.64 5.59 -5.29
C GLU A 55 -0.76 5.64 -5.86
N ALA A 56 -1.13 6.81 -6.33
CA ALA A 56 -2.42 6.99 -6.94
C ALA A 56 -2.36 8.00 -8.05
N THR A 57 -3.22 7.79 -9.04
CA THR A 57 -3.34 8.65 -10.20
C THR A 57 -4.72 9.29 -10.19
N GLY A 58 -4.78 10.62 -10.07
CA GLY A 58 -6.01 11.39 -10.26
C GLY A 58 -6.87 11.67 -9.01
N GLY A 59 -6.31 11.61 -7.79
CA GLY A 59 -6.96 12.11 -6.58
C GLY A 59 -7.99 11.17 -5.94
N VAL A 60 -8.08 9.93 -6.44
CA VAL A 60 -9.02 8.90 -5.95
C VAL A 60 -8.55 8.24 -4.65
N GLU A 61 -7.33 8.50 -4.19
CA GLU A 61 -6.71 7.88 -3.01
C GLU A 61 -7.10 8.46 -1.66
N ARG A 62 -7.79 9.61 -1.66
CA ARG A 62 -8.11 10.33 -0.42
C ARG A 62 -8.84 9.47 0.62
N PRO A 63 -9.85 8.64 0.26
CA PRO A 63 -10.51 7.75 1.22
C PRO A 63 -9.55 6.72 1.82
N LEU A 64 -8.70 6.10 0.99
CA LEU A 64 -7.73 5.11 1.44
C LEU A 64 -6.66 5.74 2.35
N LEU A 65 -6.09 6.87 1.95
CA LEU A 65 -5.11 7.60 2.76
C LEU A 65 -5.67 7.95 4.14
N ARG A 66 -6.92 8.43 4.18
CA ARG A 66 -7.60 8.75 5.43
C ARG A 66 -7.76 7.52 6.32
N ALA A 67 -8.20 6.41 5.76
CA ALA A 67 -8.39 5.17 6.52
C ALA A 67 -7.06 4.63 7.08
N LEU A 68 -5.96 4.74 6.32
CA LEU A 68 -4.62 4.36 6.78
C LEU A 68 -4.11 5.28 7.91
N LEU A 69 -4.37 6.59 7.80
CA LEU A 69 -4.04 7.55 8.86
C LEU A 69 -4.86 7.34 10.13
N GLU A 70 -6.16 7.05 10.00
CA GLU A 70 -7.05 6.73 11.13
C GLU A 70 -6.63 5.42 11.82
N ALA A 71 -6.05 4.47 11.09
CA ALA A 71 -5.43 3.26 11.63
C ALA A 71 -4.02 3.48 12.23
N ALA A 72 -3.55 4.73 12.31
CA ALA A 72 -2.22 5.11 12.80
C ALA A 72 -1.05 4.40 12.07
N LEU A 73 -1.23 4.10 10.78
CA LEU A 73 -0.23 3.41 9.98
C LEU A 73 0.76 4.40 9.34
N PRO A 74 2.04 4.02 9.15
CA PRO A 74 3.10 4.92 8.64
C PRO A 74 3.00 5.11 7.12
N VAL A 75 1.99 5.87 6.68
CA VAL A 75 1.68 6.10 5.25
C VAL A 75 2.34 7.35 4.68
N VAL A 76 2.82 7.25 3.45
CA VAL A 76 3.35 8.35 2.63
C VAL A 76 2.69 8.30 1.26
N SER A 77 2.16 9.43 0.79
CA SER A 77 1.68 9.57 -0.58
C SER A 77 2.86 9.86 -1.52
N GLY A 78 3.05 9.05 -2.56
CA GLY A 78 4.07 9.32 -3.57
C GLY A 78 4.39 8.11 -4.44
N LYS A 79 5.02 8.38 -5.59
CA LYS A 79 5.44 7.36 -6.59
C LYS A 79 6.70 6.60 -6.19
N THR A 80 7.20 6.77 -4.97
CA THR A 80 8.56 6.34 -4.63
C THR A 80 8.55 5.58 -3.31
N CYS A 81 8.22 4.29 -3.40
CA CYS A 81 8.38 3.34 -2.31
C CYS A 81 9.86 3.12 -2.00
N CYS A 82 10.64 2.72 -3.00
CA CYS A 82 12.10 2.64 -3.05
C CYS A 82 12.39 2.12 -4.47
N GLY A 83 13.53 2.43 -5.08
CA GLY A 83 13.89 1.94 -6.42
C GLY A 83 13.99 0.41 -6.60
N VAL A 84 13.54 -0.37 -5.60
CA VAL A 84 13.64 -1.83 -5.52
C VAL A 84 12.25 -2.50 -5.49
N CYS A 85 11.22 -1.92 -4.86
CA CYS A 85 9.87 -2.50 -4.84
C CYS A 85 9.13 -2.42 -6.18
N TRP A 86 9.51 -1.47 -7.03
CA TRP A 86 8.86 -1.27 -8.33
C TRP A 86 9.68 -1.83 -9.51
N ALA A 87 10.84 -2.44 -9.24
CA ALA A 87 11.67 -3.01 -10.31
C ALA A 87 11.07 -4.27 -10.96
N SER A 88 9.94 -4.79 -10.44
CA SER A 88 9.18 -5.89 -11.04
C SER A 88 7.85 -5.41 -11.64
N GLY A 89 7.90 -4.86 -12.84
CA GLY A 89 6.78 -4.98 -13.79
C GLY A 89 5.83 -3.80 -13.90
N ARG A 90 6.25 -2.79 -14.65
CA ARG A 90 5.60 -2.57 -15.95
C ARG A 90 6.64 -2.29 -17.02
#